data_AF-A0A955KTC8-F1
#
_entry.id   AF-A0A955KTC8-F1
#
_cell.length_a   1.000
_cell.length_b   1.000
_cell.length_c   1.000
_cell.angle_alpha   90.00
_cell.angle_beta   90.00
_cell.angle_gamma   90.00
#
_symmetry.space_group_name_H-M   'P 1'
#
loop_
_entity.id
_entity.type
_entity.pdbx_description
1 polymer ?
#
loop_
_entity_poly.entity_id
_entity_poly.type
_entity_poly.pdbx_seq_one_letter_code
_entity_poly.pdbx_strand_id
1 'polypeptide(L)'
;MQKYINLLPSPLAIGISAVFLALSLVLSIEQLDKLWIQIPLLLLGLILGLLIVQVDKAYLHHLYRTSETEGLVTQSLLFLGMFFPVSFFVVTSTGSILGGSIIVGFLASTTATILSLRSNKPKLEETFFYQLKRPLSDTEVMIVMGGMLLWNAVIWIFALL
;
A
#
# COMPACT_ATOMS: atom_id res chain seq x y z
N MET A 1 -6.12 -21.81 -18.37
CA MET A 1 -6.76 -20.52 -18.73
C MET A 1 -6.07 -19.42 -17.94
N GLN A 2 -5.19 -18.62 -18.58
CA GLN A 2 -4.62 -17.43 -17.96
C GLN A 2 -5.75 -16.43 -17.73
N LYS A 3 -6.21 -16.34 -16.49
CA LYS A 3 -7.11 -15.27 -16.04
C LYS A 3 -6.32 -13.98 -16.25
N TYR A 4 -6.80 -13.07 -17.10
CA TYR A 4 -6.16 -11.78 -17.35
C TYR A 4 -5.78 -11.14 -16.00
N ILE A 5 -4.48 -11.02 -15.75
CA ILE A 5 -3.96 -10.35 -14.56
C ILE A 5 -4.27 -8.88 -14.75
N ASN A 6 -5.25 -8.39 -14.01
CA ASN A 6 -5.68 -7.01 -14.12
C ASN A 6 -4.61 -6.12 -13.47
N LEU A 7 -3.70 -5.59 -14.30
CA LEU A 7 -2.58 -4.73 -13.89
C LEU A 7 -3.04 -3.35 -13.38
N LEU A 8 -4.32 -3.02 -13.54
CA LEU A 8 -4.89 -1.76 -13.11
C LEU A 8 -5.10 -1.75 -11.59
N PRO A 9 -4.60 -0.72 -10.87
CA PRO A 9 -4.91 -0.52 -9.47
C PRO A 9 -6.41 -0.56 -9.20
N SER A 10 -6.81 -1.05 -8.03
CA SER A 10 -8.23 -1.05 -7.68
C SER A 10 -8.76 0.40 -7.67
N PRO A 11 -10.01 0.65 -8.10
CA PRO A 11 -10.60 1.99 -8.06
C PRO A 11 -10.51 2.64 -6.67
N LEU A 12 -10.57 1.81 -5.62
CA LEU A 12 -10.45 2.25 -4.23
C LEU A 12 -9.02 2.71 -3.89
N ALA A 13 -7.99 2.04 -4.41
CA ALA A 13 -6.60 2.50 -4.25
C ALA A 13 -6.35 3.84 -4.96
N ILE A 14 -6.92 4.00 -6.16
CA ILE A 14 -6.86 5.25 -6.93
C ILE A 14 -7.55 6.36 -6.16
N GLY A 15 -8.76 6.10 -5.63
CA GLY A 15 -9.52 7.06 -4.84
C GLY A 15 -8.76 7.51 -3.59
N ILE A 16 -8.20 6.58 -2.82
CA ILE A 16 -7.36 6.90 -1.65
C ILE A 16 -6.16 7.77 -2.07
N SER A 17 -5.45 7.39 -3.13
CA SER A 17 -4.28 8.15 -3.62
C SER A 17 -4.65 9.56 -4.11
N ALA A 18 -5.82 9.71 -4.74
CA ALA A 18 -6.32 11.00 -5.21
C ALA A 18 -6.66 11.95 -4.05
N VAL A 19 -7.22 11.41 -2.95
CA VAL A 19 -7.46 12.21 -1.73
C VAL A 19 -6.15 12.70 -1.14
N PHE A 20 -5.11 11.86 -1.08
CA PHE A 20 -3.79 12.29 -0.62
C PHE A 20 -3.21 13.40 -1.50
N LEU A 21 -3.27 13.23 -2.82
CA LEU A 21 -2.82 14.23 -3.78
C LEU A 21 -3.54 15.57 -3.55
N ALA A 22 -4.87 15.55 -3.43
CA ALA A 22 -5.66 16.76 -3.20
C ALA A 22 -5.25 17.48 -1.90
N LEU A 23 -5.10 16.74 -0.79
CA LEU A 23 -4.67 17.30 0.50
C LEU A 23 -3.25 17.88 0.42
N SER A 24 -2.33 17.17 -0.23
CA SER A 24 -0.95 17.62 -0.42
C SER A 24 -0.89 18.94 -1.19
N LEU A 25 -1.73 19.11 -2.21
CA LEU A 25 -1.81 20.34 -2.99
C LEU A 25 -2.39 21.50 -2.18
N VAL A 26 -3.42 21.24 -1.38
CA VAL A 26 -4.05 22.27 -0.52
C VAL A 26 -3.04 22.78 0.51
N LEU A 27 -2.26 21.89 1.13
CA LEU A 27 -1.25 22.28 2.12
C LEU A 27 0.00 22.93 1.49
N SER A 28 0.32 22.62 0.23
CA SER A 28 1.46 23.20 -0.49
C SER A 28 1.17 24.58 -1.11
N ILE A 29 0.01 25.19 -0.83
CA ILE A 29 -0.37 26.52 -1.35
C ILE A 29 0.66 27.60 -1.00
N GLU A 30 1.37 27.48 0.11
CA GLU A 30 2.41 28.45 0.52
C GLU A 30 3.70 28.33 -0.31
N GLN A 31 3.90 27.25 -1.09
CA GLN A 31 5.11 26.96 -1.87
C GLN A 31 4.85 26.94 -3.38
N LEU A 32 3.99 27.84 -3.88
CA LEU A 32 3.56 27.94 -5.28
C LEU A 32 4.72 27.83 -6.30
N ASP A 33 5.86 28.42 -5.99
CA ASP A 33 7.05 28.49 -6.85
C ASP A 33 7.65 27.12 -7.19
N LYS A 34 7.42 26.11 -6.34
CA LYS A 34 7.99 24.76 -6.47
C LYS A 34 6.98 23.72 -6.95
N LEU A 35 5.69 24.06 -7.03
CA LEU A 35 4.61 23.13 -7.37
C LEU A 35 4.86 22.40 -8.69
N TRP A 36 5.46 23.06 -9.68
CA TRP A 36 5.73 22.48 -10.99
C TRP A 36 6.73 21.31 -10.95
N ILE A 37 7.63 21.24 -9.96
CA ILE A 37 8.50 20.07 -9.72
C ILE A 37 7.81 19.07 -8.79
N GLN A 38 7.15 19.57 -7.75
CA GLN A 38 6.56 18.73 -6.71
C GLN A 38 5.42 17.86 -7.25
N ILE A 39 4.56 18.40 -8.12
CA ILE A 39 3.42 17.67 -8.70
C ILE A 39 3.89 16.44 -9.51
N PRO A 40 4.81 16.56 -10.49
CA PRO A 40 5.34 15.41 -11.19
C PRO A 40 5.97 14.36 -10.28
N LEU A 41 6.75 14.78 -9.26
CA LEU A 41 7.39 13.85 -8.33
C LEU A 41 6.37 13.10 -7.49
N LEU A 42 5.34 13.79 -7.02
CA LEU A 42 4.26 13.22 -6.22
C LEU A 42 3.44 12.22 -7.06
N LEU A 43 3.07 12.59 -8.28
CA LEU A 43 2.37 11.69 -9.20
C LEU A 43 3.22 10.47 -9.55
N LEU A 44 4.49 10.68 -9.88
CA LEU A 44 5.42 9.60 -10.20
C LEU A 44 5.54 8.62 -9.03
N GLY A 45 5.76 9.13 -7.82
CA GLY A 45 5.87 8.28 -6.64
C GLY A 45 4.59 7.53 -6.32
N LEU A 46 3.42 8.18 -6.38
CA LEU A 46 2.13 7.50 -6.20
C LEU A 46 1.93 6.38 -7.22
N ILE A 47 2.21 6.63 -8.50
CA ILE A 47 2.10 5.62 -9.56
C ILE A 47 3.04 4.45 -9.27
N LEU A 48 4.31 4.73 -8.94
CA LEU A 48 5.28 3.69 -8.60
C LEU A 48 4.82 2.86 -7.40
N GLY A 49 4.35 3.51 -6.33
CA GLY A 49 3.81 2.85 -5.14
C GLY A 49 2.63 1.93 -5.45
N LEU A 50 1.69 2.40 -6.26
CA LEU A 50 0.54 1.61 -6.72
C LEU A 50 0.97 0.39 -7.57
N LEU A 51 1.99 0.58 -8.41
CA LEU A 51 2.49 -0.45 -9.31
C LEU A 51 3.28 -1.55 -8.59
N ILE A 52 3.93 -1.28 -7.45
CA ILE A 52 4.70 -2.30 -6.71
C ILE A 52 3.85 -3.55 -6.42
N VAL A 53 2.62 -3.35 -5.93
CA VAL A 53 1.69 -4.45 -5.62
C VAL A 53 1.22 -5.17 -6.89
N GLN A 54 1.05 -4.43 -7.99
CA GLN A 54 0.66 -5.01 -9.28
C GLN A 54 1.77 -5.86 -9.89
N VAL A 55 3.00 -5.37 -9.81
CA VAL A 55 4.19 -6.08 -10.28
C VAL A 55 4.40 -7.35 -9.47
N ASP A 56 4.21 -7.30 -8.14
CA ASP A 56 4.28 -8.49 -7.29
C ASP A 56 3.25 -9.55 -7.75
N LYS A 57 2.00 -9.13 -7.96
CA LYS A 57 0.92 -10.00 -8.46
C LYS A 57 1.19 -10.58 -9.84
N ALA A 58 1.75 -9.79 -10.75
CA ALA A 58 1.88 -10.16 -12.15
C ALA A 58 3.14 -10.99 -12.44
N TYR A 59 4.26 -10.68 -11.78
CA TYR A 59 5.56 -11.24 -12.11
C TYR A 59 6.13 -12.10 -10.99
N LEU A 60 6.15 -11.57 -9.76
CA LEU A 60 6.81 -12.23 -8.64
C LEU A 60 5.99 -13.39 -8.08
N HIS A 61 4.66 -13.31 -8.18
CA HIS A 61 3.76 -14.36 -7.72
C HIS A 61 4.12 -15.73 -8.34
N HIS A 62 4.52 -15.77 -9.62
CA HIS A 62 4.93 -17.00 -10.28
C HIS A 62 6.22 -17.62 -9.73
N LEU A 63 7.14 -16.79 -9.20
CA LEU A 63 8.42 -17.24 -8.69
C LEU A 63 8.32 -17.90 -7.31
N TYR A 64 7.32 -17.51 -6.51
CA TYR A 64 7.14 -17.99 -5.14
C TYR A 64 5.92 -18.89 -4.98
N ARG A 65 5.21 -19.21 -6.06
CA ARG A 65 4.06 -20.12 -6.03
C ARG A 65 4.52 -21.56 -5.78
N THR A 66 4.55 -21.95 -4.51
CA THR A 66 4.60 -23.36 -4.11
C THR A 66 3.24 -24.02 -4.30
N SER A 67 3.20 -25.35 -4.42
CA SER A 67 1.97 -26.14 -4.65
C SER A 67 0.87 -25.95 -3.60
N GLU A 68 1.16 -25.28 -2.48
CA GLU A 68 0.29 -25.15 -1.31
C GLU A 68 -0.13 -23.69 -0.99
N THR A 69 0.47 -22.66 -1.61
CA THR A 69 0.23 -21.27 -1.20
C THR A 69 0.24 -20.28 -2.36
N GLU A 70 -0.85 -19.50 -2.50
CA GLU A 70 -0.97 -18.37 -3.44
C GLU A 70 -0.60 -17.00 -2.79
N GLY A 71 0.29 -17.01 -1.79
CA GLY A 71 0.64 -15.82 -1.03
C GLY A 71 1.35 -14.73 -1.86
N LEU A 72 1.04 -13.46 -1.59
CA LEU A 72 1.73 -12.30 -2.16
C LEU A 72 2.74 -11.76 -1.14
N VAL A 73 4.02 -11.74 -1.49
CA VAL A 73 5.09 -11.40 -0.54
C VAL A 73 4.97 -9.96 -0.06
N THR A 74 4.69 -9.02 -0.97
CA THR A 74 4.53 -7.60 -0.63
C THR A 74 3.29 -7.32 0.21
N GLN A 75 2.34 -8.25 0.24
CA GLN A 75 1.13 -8.15 1.05
C GLN A 75 1.20 -9.04 2.30
N SER A 76 2.31 -9.72 2.53
CA SER A 76 2.46 -10.58 3.70
C SER A 76 2.58 -9.79 5.00
N LEU A 77 2.05 -10.35 6.10
CA LEU A 77 2.15 -9.73 7.41
C LEU A 77 3.60 -9.41 7.81
N LEU A 78 4.56 -10.31 7.52
CA LEU A 78 5.97 -10.07 7.82
C LEU A 78 6.55 -8.91 7.02
N PHE A 79 6.25 -8.84 5.72
CA PHE A 79 6.69 -7.72 4.89
C PHE A 79 6.14 -6.40 5.43
N LEU A 80 4.85 -6.36 5.75
CA LEU A 80 4.19 -5.16 6.26
C LEU A 80 4.74 -4.74 7.62
N GLY A 81 5.01 -5.69 8.51
CA GLY A 81 5.66 -5.43 9.80
C GLY A 81 7.04 -4.80 9.64
N MET A 82 7.85 -5.29 8.69
CA MET A 82 9.16 -4.70 8.37
C MET A 82 9.05 -3.38 7.61
N PHE A 83 8.01 -3.21 6.80
CA PHE A 83 7.78 -2.01 6.01
C PHE A 83 7.44 -0.81 6.90
N PHE A 84 6.82 -1.02 8.07
CA PHE A 84 6.46 0.06 8.99
C PHE A 84 7.66 0.91 9.41
N PRO A 85 8.71 0.39 10.06
CA PRO A 85 9.87 1.21 10.46
C PRO A 85 10.59 1.85 9.26
N VAL A 86 10.66 1.15 8.12
CA VAL A 86 11.27 1.70 6.89
C VAL A 86 10.45 2.87 6.36
N SER A 87 9.13 2.73 6.31
CA SER A 87 8.23 3.78 5.82
C SER A 87 8.30 5.02 6.71
N PHE A 88 8.34 4.84 8.03
CA PHE A 88 8.52 5.93 8.98
C PHE A 88 9.85 6.66 8.76
N PHE A 89 10.96 5.91 8.66
CA PHE A 89 12.28 6.48 8.44
C PHE A 89 12.34 7.30 7.14
N VAL A 90 11.83 6.77 6.03
CA VAL A 90 11.85 7.48 4.74
C VAL A 90 11.06 8.78 4.83
N VAL A 91 9.84 8.75 5.36
CA VAL A 91 8.98 9.95 5.42
C VAL A 91 9.58 11.02 6.35
N THR A 92 10.10 10.62 7.51
CA THR A 92 10.60 11.58 8.52
C THR A 92 12.03 12.06 8.27
N SER A 93 12.90 11.22 7.68
CA SER A 93 14.33 11.51 7.60
C SER A 93 14.79 12.04 6.25
N THR A 94 14.07 11.72 5.16
CA THR A 94 14.50 12.12 3.82
C THR A 94 13.90 13.44 3.35
N GLY A 95 12.75 13.84 3.88
CA GLY A 95 11.96 14.96 3.34
C GLY A 95 11.63 14.79 1.85
N SER A 96 11.76 13.57 1.30
CA SER A 96 11.64 13.31 -0.13
C SER A 96 10.18 13.16 -0.51
N ILE A 97 9.67 14.10 -1.29
CA ILE A 97 8.31 14.05 -1.86
C ILE A 97 8.11 12.77 -2.67
N LEU A 98 9.13 12.36 -3.44
CA LEU A 98 9.09 11.11 -4.21
C LEU A 98 9.04 9.88 -3.28
N GLY A 99 9.92 9.81 -2.28
CA GLY A 99 9.94 8.69 -1.34
C GLY A 99 8.63 8.56 -0.55
N GLY A 100 8.11 9.68 -0.03
CA GLY A 100 6.84 9.71 0.69
C GLY A 100 5.66 9.29 -0.18
N SER A 101 5.58 9.79 -1.42
CA SER A 101 4.51 9.42 -2.34
C SER A 101 4.57 7.95 -2.79
N ILE A 102 5.76 7.34 -2.92
CA ILE A 102 5.90 5.89 -3.15
C ILE A 102 5.28 5.09 -1.99
N ILE A 103 5.62 5.47 -0.76
CA ILE A 103 5.11 4.81 0.44
C ILE A 103 3.59 4.94 0.52
N VAL A 104 3.08 6.15 0.31
CA VAL A 104 1.65 6.42 0.34
C VAL A 104 0.90 5.63 -0.74
N GLY A 105 1.42 5.59 -1.97
CA GLY A 105 0.82 4.81 -3.06
C GLY A 105 0.79 3.31 -2.76
N PHE A 106 1.89 2.79 -2.19
CA PHE A 106 1.96 1.40 -1.76
C PHE A 106 0.95 1.07 -0.64
N LEU A 107 0.90 1.91 0.39
CA LEU A 107 -0.05 1.75 1.51
C LEU A 107 -1.50 1.89 1.04
N ALA A 108 -1.79 2.82 0.12
CA ALA A 108 -3.11 2.96 -0.49
C ALA A 108 -3.54 1.69 -1.23
N SER A 109 -2.66 1.09 -2.04
CA SER A 109 -2.93 -0.18 -2.74
C SER A 109 -3.18 -1.33 -1.78
N THR A 110 -2.38 -1.41 -0.72
CA THR A 110 -2.48 -2.45 0.31
C THR A 110 -3.77 -2.31 1.12
N THR A 111 -4.05 -1.11 1.64
CA THR A 111 -5.29 -0.77 2.32
C THR A 111 -6.50 -1.06 1.45
N ALA A 112 -6.44 -0.73 0.16
CA ALA A 112 -7.54 -1.00 -0.73
C ALA A 112 -7.80 -2.50 -0.92
N THR A 113 -6.74 -3.29 -1.00
CA THR A 113 -6.85 -4.76 -1.06
C THR A 113 -7.52 -5.29 0.21
N ILE A 114 -7.07 -4.85 1.38
CA ILE A 114 -7.65 -5.23 2.67
C ILE A 114 -9.14 -4.89 2.76
N LEU A 115 -9.50 -3.65 2.40
CA LEU A 115 -10.89 -3.20 2.44
C LEU A 115 -11.77 -3.98 1.46
N SER A 116 -11.26 -4.33 0.28
CA SER A 116 -11.99 -5.15 -0.70
C SER A 116 -12.18 -6.60 -0.27
N LEU A 117 -11.24 -7.15 0.51
CA LEU A 117 -11.26 -8.54 0.96
C LEU A 117 -11.86 -8.72 2.36
N ARG A 118 -12.25 -7.63 3.05
CA ARG A 118 -12.76 -7.67 4.43
C ARG A 118 -13.94 -8.64 4.63
N SER A 119 -14.78 -8.83 3.62
CA SER A 119 -15.93 -9.73 3.65
C SER A 119 -15.61 -11.16 3.23
N ASN A 120 -14.41 -11.41 2.70
CA ASN A 120 -13.94 -12.72 2.25
C ASN A 120 -12.71 -13.13 3.05
N LYS A 121 -12.96 -13.63 4.26
CA LYS A 121 -11.92 -14.06 5.22
C LYS A 121 -10.95 -15.09 4.62
N PRO A 122 -11.39 -16.15 3.91
CA PRO A 122 -10.45 -17.11 3.31
C PRO A 122 -9.43 -16.46 2.37
N LYS A 123 -9.89 -15.57 1.47
CA LYS A 123 -8.98 -14.85 0.55
C LYS A 123 -8.04 -13.90 1.28
N LEU A 124 -8.51 -13.28 2.36
CA LEU A 124 -7.71 -12.38 3.17
C LEU A 124 -6.61 -13.15 3.91
N GLU A 125 -6.91 -14.33 4.43
CA GLU A 125 -5.93 -15.24 5.02
C GLU A 125 -4.90 -15.71 3.98
N GLU A 126 -5.34 -16.16 2.80
CA GLU A 126 -4.44 -16.55 1.70
C GLU A 126 -3.54 -15.41 1.21
N THR A 127 -4.05 -14.17 1.22
CA THR A 127 -3.29 -13.02 0.70
C THR A 127 -2.29 -12.48 1.72
N PHE A 128 -2.74 -12.22 2.95
CA PHE A 128 -1.95 -11.49 3.97
C PHE A 128 -1.31 -12.40 5.01
N PHE A 129 -1.91 -13.56 5.26
CA PHE A 129 -1.61 -14.40 6.41
C PHE A 129 -1.21 -15.82 6.04
N TYR A 130 -0.84 -16.08 4.77
CA TYR A 130 -0.46 -17.41 4.31
C TYR A 130 0.71 -18.03 5.09
N GLN A 131 1.51 -17.20 5.78
CA GLN A 131 2.62 -17.61 6.63
C GLN A 131 2.15 -18.22 7.97
N LEU A 132 0.92 -17.94 8.39
CA LEU A 132 0.34 -18.47 9.62
C LEU A 132 -0.22 -19.88 9.36
N LYS A 133 0.32 -20.88 10.06
CA LYS A 133 -0.14 -22.27 9.97
C LYS A 133 -1.46 -22.53 10.73
N ARG A 134 -2.21 -21.49 11.09
CA ARG A 134 -3.45 -21.57 11.86
C ARG A 134 -4.50 -20.61 11.30
N PRO A 135 -5.80 -20.94 11.42
CA PRO A 135 -6.86 -19.99 11.10
C PRO A 135 -6.80 -18.81 12.08
N LEU A 136 -7.14 -17.62 11.59
CA LEU A 136 -7.20 -16.42 12.41
C LEU A 136 -8.58 -16.27 13.03
N SER A 137 -8.63 -15.75 14.25
CA SER A 137 -9.89 -15.27 14.83
C SER A 137 -10.32 -13.95 14.18
N ASP A 138 -11.62 -13.66 14.20
CA ASP A 138 -12.15 -12.41 13.63
C ASP A 138 -11.58 -11.18 14.33
N THR A 139 -11.31 -11.29 15.64
CA THR A 139 -10.68 -10.25 16.44
C THR A 139 -9.25 -9.98 15.99
N GLU A 140 -8.45 -11.01 15.70
CA GLU A 140 -7.08 -10.84 15.21
C GLU A 140 -7.04 -10.18 13.83
N VAL A 141 -7.93 -10.59 12.93
CA VAL A 141 -8.09 -9.95 11.62
C VAL A 141 -8.42 -8.48 11.79
N MET A 142 -9.37 -8.15 12.67
CA MET A 142 -9.76 -6.76 12.94
C MET A 142 -8.60 -5.93 13.50
N ILE A 143 -7.80 -6.48 14.41
CA ILE A 143 -6.63 -5.78 14.99
C ILE A 143 -5.60 -5.48 13.90
N VAL A 144 -5.26 -6.45 13.06
CA VAL A 144 -4.24 -6.24 12.01
C VAL A 144 -4.75 -5.24 10.98
N MET A 145 -5.99 -5.38 10.51
CA MET A 145 -6.59 -4.43 9.59
C MET A 145 -6.63 -3.01 10.18
N GLY A 146 -7.07 -2.90 11.44
CA GLY A 146 -7.11 -1.63 12.17
C GLY A 146 -5.72 -1.01 12.33
N GLY A 147 -4.72 -1.81 12.69
CA GLY A 147 -3.33 -1.38 12.81
C GLY A 147 -2.75 -0.88 11.48
N MET A 148 -3.06 -1.54 10.37
CA MET A 148 -2.62 -1.11 9.04
C MET A 148 -3.30 0.18 8.58
N LEU A 149 -4.60 0.34 8.85
CA LEU A 149 -5.32 1.57 8.57
C LEU A 149 -4.78 2.73 9.42
N LEU A 150 -4.56 2.49 10.71
CA LEU A 150 -3.97 3.47 11.63
C LEU A 150 -2.57 3.88 11.16
N TRP A 151 -1.72 2.92 10.80
CA TRP A 151 -0.38 3.20 10.31
C TRP A 151 -0.39 4.02 9.03
N ASN A 152 -1.29 3.71 8.10
CA ASN A 152 -1.47 4.50 6.88
C ASN A 152 -1.83 5.95 7.22
N ALA A 153 -2.78 6.17 8.13
CA ALA A 153 -3.14 7.50 8.59
C ALA A 153 -1.96 8.24 9.26
N VAL A 154 -1.16 7.56 10.08
CA VAL A 154 0.05 8.15 10.70
C VAL A 154 1.04 8.59 9.63
N ILE A 155 1.36 7.71 8.68
CA ILE A 155 2.28 8.03 7.59
C ILE A 155 1.77 9.20 6.74
N TRP A 156 0.46 9.26 6.50
CA TRP A 156 -0.15 10.40 5.79
C TRP A 156 0.07 11.71 6.53
N ILE A 157 -0.17 11.73 7.84
CA ILE A 157 0.04 12.94 8.64
C ILE A 157 1.50 13.38 8.52
N PHE A 158 2.46 12.47 8.70
CA PHE A 158 3.88 12.81 8.59
C PHE A 158 4.33 13.17 7.17
N ALA A 159 3.69 12.63 6.13
CA ALA A 159 4.01 12.97 4.75
C ALA A 159 3.45 14.33 4.31
N LEU A 160 2.48 14.88 5.05
CA LEU A 160 1.85 16.19 4.82
C LEU A 160 2.47 17.32 5.66
N LEU A 161 3.25 16.98 6.71
CA LEU A 161 3.97 17.92 7.57
C LEU A 161 5.36 18.23 7.01
#